data_AF-A0A9E3U8V6-F1
#
_entry.id   AF-A0A9E3U8V6-F1
#
_cell.length_a   1.000
_cell.length_b   1.000
_cell.length_c   1.000
_cell.angle_alpha   90.00
_cell.angle_beta   90.00
_cell.angle_gamma   90.00
#
_symmetry.space_group_name_H-M   'P 1'
#
loop_
_entity.id
_entity.type
_entity.pdbx_description
1 polymer ?
#
loop_
_entity_poly.entity_id
_entity_poly.type
_entity_poly.pdbx_seq_one_letter_code
_entity_poly.pdbx_strand_id
1 'polypeptide(L)'
;MKLCLARLALVSLFVSITACTASAEEEDVASANEELVTASFVARGTAYYPSSSTLEGGFVDRRGARLRTLQQYLAGQAEYVSVAMDSTAFPYGQHLRIRELEAKYGRKIDFRVVDTGGAFRGRGRTRIDVCVANRAASFDATINGTLHVDALDRPSPSEGASSGSSSSSSSSSSSSGGSSTGPACGSDGACNPGSNGSGRICTEGRCVAGCRRDAHCPGVTRCVSGQCR
;
A
#
# COMPACT_ATOMS: atom_id res chain seq x y z
N MET A 1 56.81 -6.45 52.90
CA MET A 1 57.54 -7.74 52.94
C MET A 1 56.60 -8.84 53.43
N LYS A 2 56.78 -10.04 52.87
CA LYS A 2 56.06 -11.32 53.08
C LYS A 2 54.91 -11.61 52.11
N LEU A 3 55.37 -12.08 50.94
CA LEU A 3 54.74 -13.13 50.13
C LEU A 3 54.26 -14.29 51.02
N CYS A 4 53.12 -14.88 50.67
CA CYS A 4 52.91 -16.31 50.88
C CYS A 4 52.34 -16.92 49.60
N LEU A 5 53.21 -17.67 48.92
CA LEU A 5 52.94 -18.55 47.81
C LEU A 5 52.41 -19.88 48.38
N ALA A 6 51.34 -20.43 47.82
CA ALA A 6 51.14 -21.89 47.81
C ALA A 6 50.21 -22.28 46.65
N ARG A 7 50.81 -22.96 45.68
CA ARG A 7 50.15 -23.66 44.58
C ARG A 7 49.56 -24.98 45.11
N LEU A 8 48.41 -25.40 44.60
CA LEU A 8 48.16 -26.82 44.34
C LEU A 8 47.20 -26.95 43.15
N ALA A 9 47.61 -27.76 42.18
CA ALA A 9 46.87 -28.11 40.98
C ALA A 9 46.32 -29.55 41.13
N LEU A 10 45.16 -29.85 40.57
CA LEU A 10 44.76 -31.20 40.11
C LEU A 10 43.49 -31.06 39.22
N VAL A 11 43.60 -31.13 37.90
CA VAL A 11 43.46 -32.31 37.01
C VAL A 11 42.01 -32.84 36.89
N SER A 12 41.43 -32.56 35.70
CA SER A 12 40.60 -33.41 34.83
C SER A 12 39.36 -34.15 35.38
N LEU A 13 38.19 -33.84 34.79
CA LEU A 13 37.42 -34.89 34.11
C LEU A 13 36.65 -34.31 32.92
N PHE A 14 37.19 -34.56 31.72
CA PHE A 14 36.42 -34.61 30.49
C PHE A 14 35.47 -35.81 30.58
N VAL A 15 34.17 -35.58 30.51
CA VAL A 15 33.20 -36.61 30.15
C VAL A 15 32.62 -36.20 28.81
N SER A 16 33.22 -36.77 27.75
CA SER A 16 32.61 -36.83 26.43
C SER A 16 31.51 -37.89 26.47
N ILE A 17 30.26 -37.46 26.26
CA ILE A 17 29.18 -38.36 25.85
C ILE A 17 28.97 -38.13 24.36
N THR A 18 29.44 -39.09 23.59
CA THR A 18 29.26 -39.18 22.14
C THR A 18 27.93 -39.87 21.83
N ALA A 19 27.16 -39.19 20.98
CA ALA A 19 26.15 -39.68 20.03
C ALA A 19 24.94 -40.49 20.52
N CYS A 20 23.76 -39.90 20.32
CA CYS A 20 22.67 -40.61 19.65
C CYS A 20 22.10 -39.71 18.56
N THR A 21 22.11 -40.25 17.36
CA THR A 21 21.60 -39.68 16.12
C THR A 21 20.07 -39.72 16.14
N ALA A 22 19.43 -38.58 15.95
CA ALA A 22 18.12 -38.52 15.33
C ALA A 22 18.11 -37.23 14.51
N SER A 23 18.19 -37.42 13.20
CA SER A 23 17.91 -36.41 12.20
C SER A 23 16.55 -35.80 12.50
N ALA A 24 16.56 -34.59 13.04
CA ALA A 24 15.49 -33.64 12.82
C ALA A 24 16.13 -32.57 11.96
N GLU A 25 15.89 -32.72 10.67
CA GLU A 25 16.05 -31.70 9.65
C GLU A 25 15.07 -30.60 10.05
N GLU A 26 15.49 -29.70 10.95
CA GLU A 26 14.83 -28.41 11.06
C GLU A 26 15.15 -27.69 9.78
N GLU A 27 14.28 -27.90 8.80
CA GLU A 27 14.18 -27.08 7.61
C GLU A 27 14.05 -25.64 8.11
N ASP A 28 15.14 -24.89 7.96
CA ASP A 28 15.11 -23.45 7.90
C ASP A 28 14.30 -23.09 6.65
N VAL A 29 12.97 -23.18 6.77
CA VAL A 29 12.03 -22.61 5.81
C VAL A 29 12.09 -21.11 6.05
N ALA A 30 13.19 -20.51 5.60
CA ALA A 30 13.29 -19.09 5.35
C ALA A 30 12.24 -18.77 4.26
N SER A 31 11.01 -18.59 4.72
CA SER A 31 9.94 -17.91 4.03
C SER A 31 10.45 -16.52 3.67
N ALA A 32 11.03 -16.40 2.48
CA ALA A 32 11.36 -15.13 1.88
C ALA A 32 10.78 -15.14 0.47
N ASN A 33 9.46 -14.91 0.42
CA ASN A 33 8.79 -14.04 -0.54
C ASN A 33 9.78 -13.18 -1.36
N GLU A 34 10.35 -13.77 -2.41
CA GLU A 34 11.19 -13.07 -3.35
C GLU A 34 10.30 -12.10 -4.11
N GLU A 35 10.46 -10.82 -3.79
CA GLU A 35 9.81 -9.74 -4.51
C GLU A 35 10.43 -9.68 -5.92
N LEU A 36 9.68 -10.20 -6.90
CA LEU A 36 10.16 -10.36 -8.26
C LEU A 36 10.15 -9.01 -8.97
N VAL A 37 11.31 -8.60 -9.46
CA VAL A 37 11.43 -7.42 -10.33
C VAL A 37 10.87 -7.78 -11.70
N THR A 38 9.77 -7.13 -12.09
CA THR A 38 9.10 -7.37 -13.38
C THR A 38 9.49 -6.37 -14.45
N ALA A 39 9.98 -5.19 -14.06
CA ALA A 39 10.60 -4.25 -14.97
C ALA A 39 11.56 -3.31 -14.24
N SER A 40 12.60 -2.88 -14.93
CA SER A 40 13.47 -1.78 -14.49
C SER A 40 13.44 -0.66 -15.53
N PHE A 41 13.39 0.58 -15.09
CA PHE A 41 13.35 1.75 -15.96
C PHE A 41 13.94 2.99 -15.30
N VAL A 42 14.20 4.00 -16.12
CA VAL A 42 14.67 5.32 -15.67
C VAL A 42 13.52 6.32 -15.79
N ALA A 43 13.31 7.10 -14.73
CA ALA A 43 12.30 8.16 -14.69
C ALA A 43 12.92 9.48 -14.22
N ARG A 44 12.38 10.59 -14.72
CA ARG A 44 12.61 11.90 -14.10
C ARG A 44 11.73 12.02 -12.88
N GLY A 45 12.35 12.12 -11.71
CA GLY A 45 11.67 12.33 -10.44
C GLY A 45 11.32 13.79 -10.20
N THR A 46 10.15 13.99 -9.63
CA THR A 46 9.72 15.25 -9.02
C THR A 46 8.98 14.92 -7.71
N ALA A 47 8.70 15.94 -6.90
CA ALA A 47 7.97 15.78 -5.64
C ALA A 47 6.72 16.65 -5.63
N TYR A 48 5.67 16.15 -5.00
CA TYR A 48 4.46 16.91 -4.69
C TYR A 48 4.10 16.70 -3.22
N TYR A 49 3.34 17.62 -2.63
CA TYR A 49 2.84 17.48 -1.28
C TYR A 49 1.33 17.70 -1.24
N PRO A 50 0.59 16.95 -0.40
CA PRO A 50 -0.82 17.18 -0.20
C PRO A 50 -1.08 18.59 0.33
N SER A 51 -2.04 19.28 -0.25
CA SER A 51 -2.40 20.65 0.10
C SER A 51 -3.91 20.82 0.01
N SER A 52 -4.46 21.70 0.85
CA SER A 52 -5.89 22.04 0.82
C SER A 52 -6.29 22.87 -0.39
N SER A 53 -5.32 23.29 -1.22
CA SER A 53 -5.64 24.01 -2.45
C SER A 53 -6.32 23.07 -3.45
N THR A 54 -7.45 23.52 -4.02
CA THR A 54 -8.22 22.75 -5.02
C THR A 54 -7.40 22.41 -6.27
N LEU A 55 -6.26 23.11 -6.47
CA LEU A 55 -5.37 22.94 -7.61
C LEU A 55 -4.22 21.94 -7.37
N GLU A 56 -3.81 21.65 -6.12
CA GLU A 56 -2.69 20.73 -5.80
C GLU A 56 -3.12 19.28 -5.54
N GLY A 57 -4.35 18.89 -5.87
CA GLY A 57 -4.77 17.49 -5.83
C GLY A 57 -5.25 16.98 -4.46
N GLY A 58 -5.34 17.84 -3.44
CA GLY A 58 -5.96 17.49 -2.16
C GLY A 58 -5.15 16.50 -1.31
N PHE A 59 -5.84 15.81 -0.39
CA PHE A 59 -5.23 14.87 0.57
C PHE A 59 -5.48 13.39 0.25
N VAL A 60 -6.12 13.13 -0.89
CA VAL A 60 -6.56 11.80 -1.29
C VAL A 60 -6.06 11.47 -2.70
N ASP A 61 -5.81 10.19 -2.96
CA ASP A 61 -5.39 9.69 -4.26
C ASP A 61 -6.56 9.58 -5.25
N ARG A 62 -6.27 9.08 -6.47
CA ARG A 62 -7.25 8.89 -7.54
C ARG A 62 -8.40 7.93 -7.22
N ARG A 63 -8.34 7.19 -6.09
CA ARG A 63 -9.41 6.33 -5.58
C ARG A 63 -10.04 6.87 -4.29
N GLY A 64 -9.64 8.06 -3.85
CA GLY A 64 -10.17 8.70 -2.65
C GLY A 64 -9.55 8.20 -1.35
N ALA A 65 -8.52 7.36 -1.39
CA ALA A 65 -7.80 6.94 -0.20
C ALA A 65 -6.75 7.98 0.21
N ARG A 66 -6.45 8.08 1.50
CA ARG A 66 -5.53 9.10 2.02
C ARG A 66 -4.10 8.88 1.48
N LEU A 67 -3.52 9.95 0.93
CA LEU A 67 -2.14 9.99 0.48
C LEU A 67 -1.16 9.73 1.64
N ARG A 68 -0.10 8.99 1.36
CA ARG A 68 0.94 8.59 2.30
C ARG A 68 2.26 9.21 1.89
N THR A 69 2.78 10.08 2.74
CA THR A 69 3.99 10.84 2.45
C THR A 69 5.23 10.02 2.79
N LEU A 70 6.35 10.31 2.12
CA LEU A 70 7.64 9.72 2.43
C LEU A 70 8.01 9.86 3.91
N GLN A 71 7.77 11.03 4.51
CA GLN A 71 8.08 11.29 5.90
C GLN A 71 7.22 10.47 6.86
N GLN A 72 5.93 10.26 6.54
CA GLN A 72 5.08 9.36 7.33
C GLN A 72 5.59 7.91 7.29
N TYR A 73 6.00 7.43 6.11
CA TYR A 73 6.58 6.09 5.99
C TYR A 73 7.87 5.95 6.81
N LEU A 74 8.79 6.92 6.68
CA LEU A 74 10.04 6.92 7.42
C LEU A 74 9.82 7.00 8.95
N ALA A 75 8.75 7.65 9.39
CA ALA A 75 8.33 7.72 10.79
C ALA A 75 7.54 6.47 11.26
N GLY A 76 7.33 5.46 10.41
CA GLY A 76 6.53 4.27 10.73
C GLY A 76 5.02 4.52 10.84
N GLN A 77 4.53 5.64 10.33
CA GLN A 77 3.13 6.06 10.38
C GLN A 77 2.35 5.67 9.10
N ALA A 78 3.04 5.11 8.11
CA ALA A 78 2.44 4.63 6.87
C ALA A 78 3.14 3.37 6.38
N GLU A 79 2.37 2.47 5.79
CA GLU A 79 2.80 1.17 5.24
C GLU A 79 3.53 1.31 3.89
N TYR A 80 3.34 2.43 3.19
CA TYR A 80 3.93 2.71 1.89
C TYR A 80 4.00 4.22 1.63
N VAL A 81 4.69 4.61 0.57
CA VAL A 81 4.75 5.99 0.05
C VAL A 81 3.92 6.10 -1.22
N SER A 82 3.00 7.06 -1.24
CA SER A 82 2.17 7.36 -2.41
C SER A 82 3.00 7.96 -3.53
N VAL A 83 2.80 7.45 -4.74
CA VAL A 83 3.44 7.93 -5.96
C VAL A 83 2.39 8.24 -7.02
N ALA A 84 2.60 9.34 -7.74
CA ALA A 84 1.84 9.68 -8.94
C ALA A 84 2.63 9.32 -10.19
N MET A 85 2.00 8.54 -11.08
CA MET A 85 2.54 8.15 -12.39
C MET A 85 1.42 8.06 -13.43
N ASP A 86 1.79 7.73 -14.67
CA ASP A 86 0.84 7.47 -15.74
C ASP A 86 -0.02 6.22 -15.41
N SER A 87 -1.33 6.43 -15.26
CA SER A 87 -2.29 5.36 -14.93
C SER A 87 -2.46 4.32 -16.05
N THR A 88 -2.02 4.62 -17.27
CA THR A 88 -2.07 3.68 -18.40
C THR A 88 -0.87 2.74 -18.44
N ALA A 89 0.24 3.13 -17.84
CA ALA A 89 1.47 2.33 -17.82
C ALA A 89 1.58 1.43 -16.59
N PHE A 90 0.90 1.79 -15.49
CA PHE A 90 0.93 1.03 -14.24
C PHE A 90 -0.47 0.85 -13.64
N PRO A 91 -0.81 -0.36 -13.18
CA PRO A 91 -2.03 -0.58 -12.43
C PRO A 91 -1.99 0.21 -11.11
N TYR A 92 -3.17 0.50 -10.57
CA TYR A 92 -3.26 1.09 -9.24
C TYR A 92 -2.67 0.15 -8.19
N GLY A 93 -1.86 0.68 -7.29
CA GLY A 93 -1.21 -0.08 -6.23
C GLY A 93 0.08 -0.78 -6.66
N GLN A 94 0.54 -0.62 -7.90
CA GLN A 94 1.81 -1.18 -8.36
C GLN A 94 2.93 -0.82 -7.38
N HIS A 95 3.65 -1.84 -6.91
CA HIS A 95 4.80 -1.69 -6.05
C HIS A 95 6.03 -1.29 -6.86
N LEU A 96 6.77 -0.32 -6.32
CA LEU A 96 7.99 0.20 -6.90
C LEU A 96 9.08 0.30 -5.83
N ARG A 97 10.32 0.15 -6.27
CA ARG A 97 11.52 0.54 -5.52
C ARG A 97 12.27 1.63 -6.28
N ILE A 98 12.77 2.61 -5.55
CA ILE A 98 13.52 3.74 -6.09
C ILE A 98 14.91 3.71 -5.47
N ARG A 99 15.92 3.32 -6.25
CA ARG A 99 17.26 2.99 -5.74
C ARG A 99 17.94 4.17 -5.05
N GLU A 100 17.77 5.37 -5.57
CA GLU A 100 18.37 6.59 -5.03
C GLU A 100 17.82 6.92 -3.62
N LEU A 101 16.52 6.70 -3.41
CA LEU A 101 15.90 6.95 -2.10
C LEU A 101 16.24 5.84 -1.11
N GLU A 102 16.28 4.58 -1.53
CA GLU A 102 16.75 3.50 -0.67
C GLU A 102 18.21 3.71 -0.25
N ALA A 103 19.08 4.12 -1.18
CA ALA A 103 20.47 4.44 -0.89
C ALA A 103 20.59 5.62 0.09
N LYS A 104 19.79 6.68 -0.10
CA LYS A 104 19.78 7.85 0.78
C LYS A 104 19.37 7.50 2.21
N TYR A 105 18.32 6.71 2.37
CA TYR A 105 17.76 6.40 3.70
C TYR A 105 18.32 5.11 4.31
N GLY A 106 19.19 4.38 3.58
CA GLY A 106 19.84 3.16 4.05
C GLY A 106 18.86 2.00 4.30
N ARG A 107 17.67 2.02 3.68
CA ARG A 107 16.63 1.01 3.88
C ARG A 107 15.71 0.88 2.67
N LYS A 108 15.06 -0.27 2.54
CA LYS A 108 14.00 -0.48 1.55
C LYS A 108 12.77 0.39 1.84
N ILE A 109 12.17 0.92 0.79
CA ILE A 109 10.98 1.77 0.86
C ILE A 109 9.94 1.24 -0.13
N ASP A 110 8.76 0.89 0.38
CA ASP A 110 7.62 0.48 -0.45
C ASP A 110 6.96 1.72 -1.05
N PHE A 111 7.12 1.94 -2.36
CA PHE A 111 6.40 2.97 -3.10
C PHE A 111 5.24 2.36 -3.87
N ARG A 112 4.08 3.02 -3.87
CA ARG A 112 2.89 2.54 -4.60
C ARG A 112 2.32 3.56 -5.56
N VAL A 113 2.07 3.13 -6.80
CA VAL A 113 1.37 3.94 -7.81
C VAL A 113 -0.11 4.03 -7.46
N VAL A 114 -0.47 5.01 -6.66
CA VAL A 114 -1.86 5.22 -6.23
C VAL A 114 -2.47 6.46 -6.85
N ASP A 115 -1.66 7.42 -7.28
CA ASP A 115 -2.13 8.72 -7.74
C ASP A 115 -1.80 8.97 -9.21
N THR A 116 -2.41 10.00 -9.80
CA THR A 116 -2.09 10.50 -11.12
C THR A 116 -2.54 11.95 -11.27
N GLY A 117 -1.92 12.67 -12.20
CA GLY A 117 -2.31 14.04 -12.53
C GLY A 117 -2.38 14.25 -14.03
N GLY A 118 -2.99 15.34 -14.48
CA GLY A 118 -3.07 15.67 -15.92
C GLY A 118 -1.69 15.67 -16.60
N ALA A 119 -0.64 16.06 -15.87
CA ALA A 119 0.75 16.09 -16.35
C ALA A 119 1.40 14.71 -16.59
N PHE A 120 0.74 13.61 -16.16
CA PHE A 120 1.23 12.24 -16.27
C PHE A 120 0.56 11.43 -17.38
N ARG A 121 -0.54 11.92 -17.96
CA ARG A 121 -1.24 11.21 -19.04
C ARG A 121 -0.35 11.09 -20.28
N GLY A 122 -0.14 9.87 -20.76
CA GLY A 122 0.69 9.58 -21.94
C GLY A 122 2.20 9.75 -21.72
N ARG A 123 2.65 9.83 -20.46
CA ARG A 123 4.08 9.92 -20.12
C ARG A 123 4.72 8.56 -19.82
N GLY A 124 3.90 7.52 -19.72
CA GLY A 124 4.35 6.16 -19.48
C GLY A 124 5.24 6.05 -18.24
N ARG A 125 6.45 5.52 -18.43
CA ARG A 125 7.44 5.28 -17.35
C ARG A 125 8.44 6.42 -17.14
N THR A 126 8.33 7.51 -17.92
CA THR A 126 9.39 8.54 -18.00
C THR A 126 9.35 9.57 -16.88
N ARG A 127 8.24 9.65 -16.13
CA ARG A 127 8.04 10.61 -15.04
C ARG A 127 7.43 9.95 -13.82
N ILE A 128 7.85 10.41 -12.65
CA ILE A 128 7.36 9.93 -11.36
C ILE A 128 7.30 11.10 -10.38
N ASP A 129 6.20 11.19 -9.63
CA ASP A 129 6.02 12.19 -8.57
C ASP A 129 5.91 11.49 -7.22
N VAL A 130 6.82 11.82 -6.30
CA VAL A 130 6.83 11.25 -4.95
C VAL A 130 6.05 12.16 -3.99
N CYS A 131 5.12 11.58 -3.24
CA CYS A 131 4.36 12.31 -2.23
C CYS A 131 5.23 12.61 -1.01
N VAL A 132 5.41 13.89 -0.69
CA VAL A 132 6.17 14.36 0.48
C VAL A 132 5.30 15.21 1.40
N ALA A 133 5.77 15.45 2.63
CA ALA A 133 4.96 16.06 3.67
C ALA A 133 4.64 17.53 3.45
N ASN A 134 5.51 18.28 2.78
CA ASN A 134 5.39 19.73 2.63
C ASN A 134 6.32 20.28 1.54
N ARG A 135 6.18 21.58 1.27
CA ARG A 135 6.99 22.33 0.30
C ARG A 135 8.49 22.28 0.55
N ALA A 136 8.96 22.26 1.79
CA ALA A 136 10.39 22.18 2.05
C ALA A 136 10.94 20.81 1.60
N ALA A 137 10.22 19.74 1.92
CA ALA A 137 10.56 18.38 1.49
C ALA A 137 10.47 18.20 -0.03
N SER A 138 9.65 18.98 -0.73
CA SER A 138 9.55 18.86 -2.20
C SER A 138 10.77 19.38 -2.94
N PHE A 139 11.71 20.05 -2.27
CA PHE A 139 12.98 20.49 -2.85
C PHE A 139 14.12 19.48 -2.66
N ASP A 140 13.85 18.29 -2.15
CA ASP A 140 14.85 17.24 -1.99
C ASP A 140 15.50 16.90 -3.34
N ALA A 141 16.82 17.17 -3.46
CA ALA A 141 17.56 16.96 -4.71
C ALA A 141 17.62 15.49 -5.14
N THR A 142 17.56 14.55 -4.18
CA THR A 142 17.55 13.12 -4.49
C THR A 142 16.25 12.72 -5.18
N ILE A 143 15.13 13.34 -4.81
CA ILE A 143 13.84 13.10 -5.47
C ILE A 143 13.79 13.80 -6.84
N ASN A 144 14.28 15.04 -6.91
CA ASN A 144 14.16 15.90 -8.11
C ASN A 144 15.23 15.64 -9.18
N GLY A 145 15.64 14.38 -9.34
CA GLY A 145 16.72 13.97 -10.25
C GLY A 145 16.31 12.84 -11.19
N THR A 146 17.33 12.15 -11.71
CA THR A 146 17.15 10.89 -12.44
C THR A 146 16.99 9.77 -11.42
N LEU A 147 15.93 8.97 -11.56
CA LEU A 147 15.61 7.86 -10.68
C LEU A 147 15.66 6.53 -11.42
N HIS A 148 16.33 5.54 -10.83
CA HIS A 148 16.31 4.15 -11.28
C HIS A 148 15.25 3.40 -10.48
N VAL A 149 14.21 2.98 -11.20
CA VAL A 149 12.98 2.43 -10.61
C VAL A 149 12.81 0.98 -11.04
N ASP A 150 12.56 0.13 -10.05
CA ASP A 150 12.20 -1.27 -10.24
C ASP A 150 10.70 -1.43 -9.93
N ALA A 151 9.93 -1.96 -10.88
CA ALA A 151 8.55 -2.40 -10.66
C ALA A 151 8.54 -3.84 -10.18
N LEU A 152 7.70 -4.10 -9.18
CA LEU A 152 7.76 -5.32 -8.39
C LEU A 152 6.41 -6.01 -8.41
N ASP A 153 6.40 -7.29 -8.73
CA ASP A 153 5.23 -8.14 -8.54
C ASP A 153 5.36 -8.77 -7.16
N ARG A 154 4.61 -8.22 -6.20
CA ARG A 154 4.50 -8.85 -4.90
C ARG A 154 3.53 -10.03 -5.04
N PRO A 155 3.95 -11.28 -4.78
CA PRO A 155 3.01 -12.38 -4.68
C PRO A 155 2.06 -12.05 -3.53
N SER A 156 0.76 -11.90 -3.84
CA SER A 156 -0.28 -11.78 -2.83
C SER A 156 -0.11 -12.93 -1.84
N PRO A 157 -0.03 -12.68 -0.52
CA PRO A 157 -0.09 -13.77 0.44
C PRO A 157 -1.40 -14.51 0.16
N SER A 158 -1.26 -15.80 -0.14
CA SER A 158 -2.30 -16.67 -0.66
C SER A 158 -3.63 -16.48 0.07
N GLU A 159 -4.64 -16.15 -0.73
CA GLU A 159 -6.03 -16.38 -0.42
C GLU A 159 -6.19 -17.83 0.04
N GLY A 160 -6.51 -18.00 1.33
CA GLY A 160 -7.00 -19.27 1.84
C GLY A 160 -8.22 -19.68 1.03
N ALA A 161 -8.17 -20.90 0.52
CA ALA A 161 -9.17 -21.54 -0.31
C ALA A 161 -10.62 -21.19 0.07
N SER A 162 -11.36 -20.67 -0.90
CA SER A 162 -12.81 -20.88 -1.02
C SER A 162 -13.13 -20.88 -2.51
N SER A 163 -12.87 -22.03 -3.10
CA SER A 163 -13.42 -22.49 -4.36
C SER A 163 -14.93 -22.27 -4.38
N GLY A 164 -15.35 -21.39 -5.28
CA GLY A 164 -16.76 -21.11 -5.58
C GLY A 164 -16.86 -20.62 -7.01
N SER A 165 -16.53 -21.50 -7.96
CA SER A 165 -16.68 -21.26 -9.39
C SER A 165 -18.14 -20.90 -9.72
N SER A 166 -18.35 -19.77 -10.38
CA SER A 166 -19.44 -19.65 -11.36
C SER A 166 -19.03 -18.63 -12.41
N SER A 167 -18.48 -19.15 -13.50
CA SER A 167 -18.49 -18.51 -14.80
C SER A 167 -19.91 -18.11 -15.19
N SER A 168 -20.11 -16.85 -15.54
CA SER A 168 -21.08 -16.50 -16.58
C SER A 168 -20.59 -15.28 -17.35
N SER A 169 -20.48 -15.54 -18.65
CA SER A 169 -20.11 -14.67 -19.74
C SER A 169 -21.17 -13.62 -20.06
N SER A 170 -20.72 -12.58 -20.78
CA SER A 170 -21.49 -11.71 -21.71
C SER A 170 -22.57 -10.82 -21.07
N SER A 171 -22.86 -9.60 -21.49
CA SER A 171 -22.59 -8.85 -22.72
C SER A 171 -23.12 -7.42 -22.50
N SER A 172 -22.59 -6.49 -23.27
CA SER A 172 -23.15 -5.15 -23.51
C SER A 172 -24.65 -5.16 -23.82
N SER A 173 -25.42 -4.22 -23.24
CA SER A 173 -26.46 -3.48 -23.96
C SER A 173 -27.00 -2.31 -23.13
N SER A 174 -27.13 -1.19 -23.85
CA SER A 174 -27.77 0.07 -23.52
C SER A 174 -29.30 -0.01 -23.54
N SER A 175 -29.97 0.75 -22.64
CA SER A 175 -31.24 1.51 -22.79
C SER A 175 -31.96 1.61 -21.43
N SER A 176 -32.11 2.81 -20.85
CA SER A 176 -33.24 3.75 -20.98
C SER A 176 -34.50 3.39 -20.15
N GLY A 177 -34.74 4.17 -19.08
CA GLY A 177 -36.09 4.55 -18.63
C GLY A 177 -36.70 3.82 -17.41
N GLY A 178 -37.00 4.58 -16.36
CA GLY A 178 -38.17 4.32 -15.50
C GLY A 178 -37.93 3.89 -14.04
N SER A 179 -37.76 4.88 -13.16
CA SER A 179 -38.29 4.94 -11.78
C SER A 179 -37.92 3.88 -10.72
N SER A 180 -37.15 4.37 -9.74
CA SER A 180 -37.13 3.98 -8.31
C SER A 180 -36.83 2.53 -7.95
N THR A 181 -35.55 2.15 -7.91
CA THR A 181 -34.96 1.30 -6.85
C THR A 181 -33.49 1.04 -7.21
N GLY A 182 -32.58 1.32 -6.29
CA GLY A 182 -31.15 1.22 -6.55
C GLY A 182 -30.66 -0.21 -6.81
N PRO A 183 -29.34 -0.37 -7.03
CA PRO A 183 -28.69 -1.67 -7.15
C PRO A 183 -29.05 -2.61 -5.99
N ALA A 184 -29.06 -3.92 -6.26
CA ALA A 184 -29.23 -4.93 -5.22
C ALA A 184 -28.03 -4.92 -4.25
N CYS A 185 -28.26 -5.26 -2.98
CA CYS A 185 -27.23 -5.24 -1.94
C CYS A 185 -27.47 -6.31 -0.88
N GLY A 186 -26.38 -6.77 -0.25
CA GLY A 186 -26.41 -7.62 0.95
C GLY A 186 -26.06 -6.88 2.24
N SER A 187 -25.49 -5.67 2.14
CA SER A 187 -25.10 -4.85 3.29
C SER A 187 -24.98 -3.38 2.90
N ASP A 188 -24.97 -2.47 3.89
CA ASP A 188 -24.74 -1.05 3.65
C ASP A 188 -23.40 -0.79 2.93
N GLY A 189 -22.39 -1.63 3.17
CA GLY A 189 -21.09 -1.54 2.50
C GLY A 189 -21.19 -1.77 0.99
N ALA A 190 -22.07 -2.67 0.55
CA ALA A 190 -22.31 -2.90 -0.88
C ALA A 190 -22.93 -1.67 -1.57
N CYS A 191 -23.65 -0.83 -0.82
CA CYS A 191 -24.20 0.43 -1.32
C CYS A 191 -23.21 1.59 -1.29
N ASN A 192 -22.11 1.44 -0.55
CA ASN A 192 -21.06 2.44 -0.41
C ASN A 192 -19.71 1.84 -0.86
N PRO A 193 -19.56 1.47 -2.15
CA PRO A 193 -18.29 0.98 -2.65
C PRO A 193 -17.22 2.07 -2.52
N GLY A 194 -16.12 1.76 -1.83
CA GLY A 194 -15.04 2.70 -1.53
C GLY A 194 -15.07 3.24 -0.09
N SER A 195 -14.15 4.16 0.22
CA SER A 195 -13.97 4.70 1.58
C SER A 195 -14.78 5.97 1.88
N ASN A 196 -15.40 6.57 0.86
CA ASN A 196 -15.95 7.92 0.96
C ASN A 196 -17.46 7.98 1.11
N GLY A 197 -18.18 6.85 1.27
CA GLY A 197 -19.64 6.84 1.34
C GLY A 197 -20.31 7.31 0.04
N SER A 198 -21.50 6.80 -0.27
CA SER A 198 -22.31 7.26 -1.41
C SER A 198 -23.62 7.92 -0.98
N GLY A 199 -23.85 8.02 0.34
CA GLY A 199 -25.11 8.45 0.92
C GLY A 199 -26.20 7.41 0.73
N ARG A 200 -25.86 6.12 0.72
CA ARG A 200 -26.82 5.03 0.52
C ARG A 200 -26.71 3.96 1.60
N ILE A 201 -27.81 3.27 1.86
CA ILE A 201 -27.89 2.13 2.78
C ILE A 201 -28.66 1.00 2.14
N CYS A 202 -28.40 -0.22 2.60
CA CYS A 202 -29.10 -1.41 2.14
C CYS A 202 -30.37 -1.60 2.95
N THR A 203 -31.51 -1.46 2.28
CA THR A 203 -32.84 -1.68 2.86
C THR A 203 -33.59 -2.64 1.96
N GLU A 204 -34.09 -3.74 2.51
CA GLU A 204 -34.83 -4.78 1.76
C GLU A 204 -34.08 -5.29 0.52
N GLY A 205 -32.75 -5.44 0.65
CA GLY A 205 -31.89 -5.89 -0.44
C GLY A 205 -31.66 -4.87 -1.55
N ARG A 206 -32.01 -3.59 -1.33
CA ARG A 206 -31.85 -2.49 -2.30
C ARG A 206 -31.10 -1.31 -1.69
N CYS A 207 -30.22 -0.72 -2.49
CA CYS A 207 -29.55 0.51 -2.11
C CYS A 207 -30.50 1.71 -2.24
N VAL A 208 -30.87 2.27 -1.10
CA VAL A 208 -31.72 3.46 -0.99
C VAL A 208 -30.91 4.62 -0.41
N ALA A 209 -31.35 5.87 -0.65
CA ALA A 209 -30.68 7.03 -0.09
C ALA A 209 -30.80 7.04 1.44
N GLY A 210 -29.70 7.30 2.14
CA GLY A 210 -29.66 7.38 3.59
C GLY A 210 -28.31 6.99 4.18
N CYS A 211 -28.20 7.05 5.50
CA CYS A 211 -26.98 6.69 6.23
C CYS A 211 -27.33 6.09 7.61
N ARG A 212 -26.38 5.37 8.21
CA ARG A 212 -26.47 4.87 9.61
C ARG A 212 -25.26 5.28 10.46
N ARG A 213 -24.21 5.78 9.81
CA ARG A 213 -22.94 6.26 10.37
C ARG A 213 -22.29 7.20 9.37
N ASP A 214 -21.40 8.06 9.83
CA ASP A 214 -20.75 9.09 9.02
C ASP A 214 -20.03 8.51 7.79
N ALA A 215 -19.44 7.31 7.91
CA ALA A 215 -18.76 6.64 6.79
C ALA A 215 -19.68 6.26 5.61
N HIS A 216 -21.01 6.29 5.77
CA HIS A 216 -21.94 6.07 4.66
C HIS A 216 -22.13 7.35 3.82
N CYS A 217 -21.68 8.50 4.31
CA CYS A 217 -21.94 9.79 3.71
C CYS A 217 -20.79 10.29 2.82
N PRO A 218 -21.10 10.93 1.68
CA PRO A 218 -20.08 11.37 0.72
C PRO A 218 -19.17 12.45 1.31
N GLY A 219 -17.86 12.23 1.27
CA GLY A 219 -16.86 13.23 1.63
C GLY A 219 -16.73 13.47 3.14
N VAL A 220 -16.98 14.71 3.60
CA VAL A 220 -16.89 15.11 5.02
C VAL A 220 -18.26 15.26 5.69
N THR A 221 -19.33 14.84 5.01
CA THR A 221 -20.69 14.96 5.52
C THR A 221 -20.94 13.97 6.65
N ARG A 222 -21.76 14.36 7.63
CA ARG A 222 -22.10 13.53 8.79
C ARG A 222 -23.48 12.91 8.61
N CYS A 223 -23.66 11.74 9.20
CA CYS A 223 -24.95 11.10 9.23
C CYS A 223 -25.81 11.70 10.35
N VAL A 224 -26.75 12.57 9.97
CA VAL A 224 -27.68 13.24 10.89
C VAL A 224 -29.08 12.71 10.63
N SER A 225 -29.61 11.96 11.60
CA SER A 225 -30.98 11.40 11.55
C SER A 225 -31.28 10.59 10.28
N GLY A 226 -30.32 9.77 9.83
CA GLY A 226 -30.46 8.94 8.64
C GLY A 226 -30.21 9.64 7.31
N GLN A 227 -29.80 10.92 7.33
CA GLN A 227 -29.47 11.72 6.16
C GLN A 227 -28.04 12.28 6.23
N CYS A 228 -27.35 12.34 5.11
CA CYS A 228 -26.03 12.96 5.03
C CYS A 228 -26.17 14.49 4.95
N ARG A 229 -25.54 15.20 5.90
CA ARG A 229 -25.56 16.66 6.01
C ARG A 229 -24.16 17.24 6.18
#